data_AF-A0A7W1PHV8-F1
#
_entry.id   AF-A0A7W1PHV8-F1
#
_cell.length_a   1.000
_cell.length_b   1.000
_cell.length_c   1.000
_cell.angle_alpha   90.00
_cell.angle_beta   90.00
_cell.angle_gamma   90.00
#
_symmetry.space_group_name_H-M   'P 1'
#
loop_
_entity.id
_entity.type
_entity.pdbx_description
1 polymer ?
#
loop_
_entity_poly.entity_id
_entity_poly.type
_entity_poly.pdbx_seq_one_letter_code
_entity_poly.pdbx_strand_id
1 'polypeptide(L)'
;MAIPAVSRRLPGVAFEATLPAPARVLPRMDIAGFVGFAAAGPINVPVVVEDGAEFAAIFGEDAPLAWDAERGEPAYAQLAPAVRAFFRNGGRRAWIVRVAASSAQRSLLPVPGLVARTATGELEHATLHA
;
A
#
# COMPACT_ATOMS: atom_id res chain seq x y z
N MET A 1 -28.90 -21.39 -55.68
CA MET A 1 -27.68 -20.59 -55.91
C MET A 1 -28.09 -19.12 -55.87
N ALA A 2 -27.93 -18.46 -54.72
CA ALA A 2 -28.40 -17.10 -54.50
C ALA A 2 -27.26 -16.10 -54.74
N ILE A 3 -27.48 -15.13 -55.62
CA ILE A 3 -26.52 -14.05 -55.90
C ILE A 3 -26.59 -13.07 -54.72
N PRO A 4 -25.47 -12.73 -54.05
CA PRO A 4 -25.50 -11.71 -53.01
C PRO A 4 -25.82 -10.36 -53.66
N ALA A 5 -26.85 -9.68 -53.16
CA ALA A 5 -27.16 -8.32 -53.58
C ALA A 5 -26.03 -7.40 -53.09
N VAL A 6 -25.14 -7.00 -53.99
CA VAL A 6 -24.18 -5.93 -53.73
C VAL A 6 -24.97 -4.63 -53.66
N SER A 7 -25.18 -4.10 -52.46
CA SER A 7 -25.82 -2.80 -52.33
C SER A 7 -24.91 -1.76 -52.98
N ARG A 8 -25.35 -1.21 -54.11
CA ARG A 8 -24.64 -0.14 -54.80
C ARG A 8 -24.70 1.07 -53.87
N ARG A 9 -23.60 1.38 -53.18
CA ARG A 9 -23.49 2.62 -52.40
C ARG A 9 -23.69 3.77 -53.38
N LEU A 10 -24.80 4.48 -53.25
CA LEU A 10 -25.04 5.70 -54.00
C LEU A 10 -23.96 6.71 -53.62
N PRO A 11 -23.48 7.57 -54.54
CA PRO A 11 -22.62 8.68 -54.18
C PRO A 11 -23.36 9.54 -53.14
N GLY A 12 -22.90 9.48 -51.90
CA GLY A 12 -23.59 10.09 -50.78
C GLY A 12 -22.64 10.28 -49.61
N VAL A 13 -22.79 11.39 -48.91
CA VAL A 13 -22.03 11.68 -47.68
C VAL A 13 -22.82 11.11 -46.51
N ALA A 14 -22.18 10.23 -45.75
CA ALA A 14 -22.71 9.73 -44.48
C ALA A 14 -21.96 10.39 -43.34
N PHE A 15 -22.70 10.78 -42.29
CA PHE A 15 -22.11 11.25 -41.05
C PHE A 15 -22.11 10.09 -40.05
N GLU A 16 -20.92 9.71 -39.61
CA GLU A 16 -20.75 8.80 -38.49
C GLU A 16 -20.36 9.64 -37.27
N ALA A 17 -21.21 9.62 -36.25
CA ALA A 17 -20.92 10.28 -34.98
C ALA A 17 -19.94 9.41 -34.17
N THR A 18 -18.64 9.57 -34.44
CA THR A 18 -17.61 8.97 -33.58
C THR A 18 -17.50 9.80 -32.31
N LEU A 19 -17.82 9.20 -31.16
CA LEU A 19 -17.58 9.84 -29.87
C LEU A 19 -16.08 10.14 -29.75
N PRO A 20 -15.66 11.39 -29.48
CA PRO A 20 -14.26 11.71 -29.23
C PRO A 20 -13.73 10.83 -28.11
N ALA A 21 -12.59 10.18 -28.33
CA ALA A 21 -11.90 9.48 -27.24
C ALA A 21 -11.66 10.50 -26.11
N PRO A 22 -11.96 10.16 -24.84
CA PRO A 22 -11.74 11.09 -23.74
C PRO A 22 -10.27 11.52 -23.76
N ALA A 23 -10.03 12.82 -23.84
CA ALA A 23 -8.70 13.43 -24.03
C ALA A 23 -7.69 13.08 -22.91
N ARG A 24 -8.19 12.56 -21.79
CA ARG A 24 -7.42 12.10 -20.65
C ARG A 24 -8.29 11.16 -19.83
N VAL A 25 -7.89 9.90 -19.68
CA VAL A 25 -8.44 9.06 -18.62
C VAL A 25 -8.03 9.73 -17.32
N LEU A 26 -8.99 10.30 -16.59
CA LEU A 26 -8.72 10.82 -15.26
C LEU A 26 -8.11 9.66 -14.45
N PRO A 27 -6.97 9.88 -13.74
CA PRO A 27 -6.45 8.84 -12.87
C PRO A 27 -7.58 8.39 -11.96
N ARG A 28 -7.68 7.07 -11.76
CA ARG A 28 -8.68 6.47 -10.89
C ARG A 28 -8.64 7.15 -9.52
N MET A 29 -9.60 8.05 -9.29
CA MET A 29 -9.71 8.84 -8.05
C MET A 29 -10.29 8.02 -6.89
N ASP A 30 -10.55 6.72 -7.11
CA ASP A 30 -11.18 5.79 -6.18
C ASP A 30 -10.19 4.94 -5.39
N ILE A 31 -8.89 5.28 -5.42
CA ILE A 31 -7.86 4.58 -4.63
C ILE A 31 -7.53 5.39 -3.38
N ALA A 32 -7.92 4.86 -2.21
CA ALA A 32 -7.63 5.48 -0.93
C ALA A 32 -6.13 5.47 -0.61
N GLY A 33 -5.69 6.42 0.23
CA GLY A 33 -4.34 6.45 0.79
C GLY A 33 -4.39 6.53 2.30
N PHE A 34 -3.67 5.64 2.98
CA PHE A 34 -3.54 5.63 4.44
C PHE A 34 -2.08 5.82 4.83
N VAL A 35 -1.84 6.71 5.80
CA VAL A 35 -0.52 7.03 6.32
C VAL A 35 -0.57 6.91 7.83
N GLY A 36 0.36 6.17 8.43
CA GLY A 36 0.39 6.01 9.88
C GLY A 36 1.44 5.03 10.38
N PHE A 37 1.36 4.69 11.67
CA PHE A 37 2.23 3.70 12.28
C PHE A 37 1.70 2.29 12.05
N ALA A 38 2.61 1.38 11.69
CA ALA A 38 2.34 -0.04 11.48
C ALA A 38 3.38 -0.89 12.21
N ALA A 39 3.02 -2.12 12.56
CA ALA A 39 3.88 -3.04 13.32
C ALA A 39 5.10 -3.46 12.50
N ALA A 40 4.90 -3.75 11.21
CA ALA A 40 5.92 -4.23 10.30
C ALA A 40 5.84 -3.54 8.93
N GLY A 41 6.72 -3.94 8.02
CA GLY A 41 6.69 -3.52 6.62
C GLY A 41 7.59 -2.32 6.30
N PRO A 42 7.68 -1.97 5.00
CA PRO A 42 8.59 -0.93 4.50
C PRO A 42 8.28 0.45 5.10
N ILE A 43 9.30 1.13 5.61
CA ILE A 43 9.18 2.48 6.16
C ILE A 43 9.30 3.53 5.06
N ASN A 44 8.38 4.49 5.04
CA ASN A 44 8.32 5.61 4.08
C ASN A 44 8.27 5.19 2.60
N VAL A 45 7.86 3.95 2.32
CA VAL A 45 7.65 3.43 0.96
C VAL A 45 6.16 3.16 0.78
N PRO A 46 5.51 3.75 -0.24
CA PRO A 46 4.11 3.45 -0.54
C PRO A 46 3.97 2.04 -1.09
N VAL A 47 3.14 1.23 -0.44
CA VAL A 47 2.79 -0.13 -0.86
C VAL A 47 1.31 -0.20 -1.14
N VAL A 48 0.93 -0.84 -2.24
CA VAL A 48 -0.47 -1.03 -2.60
C VAL A 48 -0.98 -2.33 -2.02
N VAL A 49 -2.20 -2.30 -1.49
CA VAL A 49 -2.91 -3.48 -0.97
C VAL A 49 -4.34 -3.51 -1.51
N GLU A 50 -4.87 -4.70 -1.78
CA GLU A 50 -6.18 -4.93 -2.38
C GLU A 50 -7.21 -5.48 -1.37
N ASP A 51 -6.76 -6.02 -0.24
CA ASP A 51 -7.63 -6.41 0.87
C ASP A 51 -6.98 -6.26 2.25
N GLY A 52 -7.77 -6.52 3.31
CA GLY A 52 -7.31 -6.42 4.70
C GLY A 52 -6.35 -7.52 5.13
N ALA A 53 -6.38 -8.70 4.49
CA ALA A 53 -5.47 -9.80 4.81
C ALA A 53 -4.07 -9.55 4.22
N GLU A 54 -3.99 -8.99 3.01
CA GLU A 54 -2.75 -8.52 2.40
C GLU A 54 -2.12 -7.40 3.24
N PHE A 55 -2.93 -6.45 3.73
CA PHE A 55 -2.46 -5.46 4.69
C PHE A 55 -1.84 -6.12 5.93
N ALA A 56 -2.55 -7.05 6.57
CA ALA A 56 -2.07 -7.71 7.79
C ALA A 56 -0.79 -8.53 7.55
N ALA A 57 -0.66 -9.16 6.37
CA ALA A 57 0.53 -9.92 6.00
C ALA A 57 1.78 -9.03 5.84
N ILE A 58 1.64 -7.80 5.33
CA ILE A 58 2.77 -6.89 5.06
C ILE A 58 3.07 -6.00 6.28
N PHE A 59 2.03 -5.44 6.90
CA PHE A 59 2.14 -4.39 7.91
C PHE A 59 1.86 -4.86 9.34
N GLY A 60 1.38 -6.11 9.49
CA GLY A 60 1.04 -6.72 10.77
C GLY A 60 -0.34 -6.29 11.29
N GLU A 61 -0.62 -6.73 12.52
CA GLU A 61 -1.83 -6.42 13.27
C GLU A 61 -1.79 -5.03 13.92
N ASP A 62 -2.75 -4.76 14.82
CA ASP A 62 -2.83 -3.50 15.57
C ASP A 62 -1.53 -3.22 16.33
N ALA A 63 -0.86 -2.12 15.98
CA ALA A 63 0.47 -1.80 16.48
C ALA A 63 0.38 -1.02 17.81
N PRO A 64 0.92 -1.54 18.93
CA PRO A 64 1.02 -0.78 20.17
C PRO A 64 2.02 0.37 20.01
N LEU A 65 1.69 1.56 20.53
CA LEU A 65 2.50 2.77 20.45
C LEU A 65 3.16 3.13 21.78
N ALA A 66 2.35 3.25 22.82
CA ALA A 66 2.79 3.71 24.14
C ALA A 66 1.86 3.17 25.21
N TRP A 67 2.31 3.17 26.45
CA TRP A 67 1.44 2.92 27.60
C TRP A 67 0.63 4.18 27.93
N ASP A 68 -0.69 4.07 28.01
CA ASP A 68 -1.57 5.15 28.48
C ASP A 68 -1.74 5.02 30.00
N ALA A 69 -1.14 5.95 30.74
CA ALA A 69 -1.15 5.93 32.20
C ALA A 69 -2.53 6.28 32.79
N GLU A 70 -3.35 7.04 32.09
CA GLU A 70 -4.69 7.43 32.56
C GLU A 70 -5.67 6.27 32.41
N ARG A 71 -5.58 5.55 31.29
CA ARG A 71 -6.47 4.42 30.97
C ARG A 71 -5.95 3.08 31.51
N GLY A 72 -4.66 3.01 31.86
CA GLY A 72 -4.04 1.79 32.36
C GLY A 72 -3.91 0.68 31.31
N GLU A 73 -3.83 1.06 30.02
CA GLU A 73 -3.78 0.14 28.89
C GLU A 73 -2.81 0.65 27.81
N PRO A 74 -2.25 -0.22 26.95
CA PRO A 74 -1.46 0.24 25.81
C PRO A 74 -2.33 0.98 24.79
N ALA A 75 -1.88 2.16 24.37
CA ALA A 75 -2.43 2.89 23.23
C ALA A 75 -1.97 2.26 21.92
N TYR A 76 -2.88 2.15 20.95
CA TYR A 76 -2.62 1.53 19.65
C TYR A 76 -2.71 2.52 18.49
N ALA A 77 -1.90 2.27 17.47
CA ALA A 77 -1.97 2.96 16.20
C ALA A 77 -3.29 2.66 15.47
N GLN A 78 -3.84 3.69 14.82
CA GLN A 78 -5.15 3.59 14.17
C GLN A 78 -5.07 3.18 12.69
N LEU A 79 -3.87 2.95 12.14
CA LEU A 79 -3.69 2.58 10.74
C LEU A 79 -4.37 1.24 10.41
N ALA A 80 -4.04 0.19 11.16
CA ALA A 80 -4.60 -1.14 10.97
C ALA A 80 -6.14 -1.19 11.10
N PRO A 81 -6.76 -0.63 12.16
CA PRO A 81 -8.22 -0.64 12.27
C PRO A 81 -8.90 0.22 11.19
N ALA A 82 -8.30 1.34 10.77
CA ALA A 82 -8.85 2.17 9.69
C ALA A 82 -8.83 1.44 8.34
N VAL A 83 -7.74 0.76 8.01
CA VAL A 83 -7.62 -0.02 6.76
C VAL A 83 -8.58 -1.21 6.77
N ARG A 84 -8.69 -1.96 7.88
CA ARG A 84 -9.71 -3.01 8.02
C ARG A 84 -11.12 -2.45 7.81
N ALA A 85 -11.43 -1.32 8.44
CA ALA A 85 -12.74 -0.70 8.30
C ALA A 85 -13.00 -0.29 6.84
N PHE A 86 -12.02 0.27 6.14
CA PHE A 86 -12.14 0.62 4.73
C PHE A 86 -12.51 -0.59 3.86
N PHE A 87 -11.78 -1.70 3.96
CA PHE A 87 -12.07 -2.91 3.19
C PHE A 87 -13.42 -3.54 3.56
N ARG A 88 -13.77 -3.53 4.86
CA ARG A 88 -15.10 -3.98 5.32
C ARG A 88 -16.25 -3.13 4.77
N ASN A 89 -16.00 -1.86 4.44
CA ASN A 89 -16.97 -0.94 3.85
C ASN A 89 -16.97 -0.97 2.30
N GLY A 90 -16.34 -1.97 1.68
CA GLY A 90 -16.34 -2.13 0.22
C GLY A 90 -15.20 -1.42 -0.50
N GLY A 91 -14.18 -0.95 0.23
CA GLY A 91 -12.89 -0.57 -0.36
C GLY A 91 -12.28 -1.72 -1.15
N ARG A 92 -11.60 -1.42 -2.26
CA ARG A 92 -11.03 -2.44 -3.17
C ARG A 92 -9.52 -2.34 -3.36
N ARG A 93 -8.95 -1.19 -3.04
CA ARG A 93 -7.53 -0.90 -3.22
C ARG A 93 -7.15 0.30 -2.39
N ALA A 94 -6.01 0.23 -1.72
CA ALA A 94 -5.46 1.33 -0.95
C ALA A 94 -3.94 1.38 -1.07
N TRP A 95 -3.40 2.59 -1.06
CA TRP A 95 -1.98 2.84 -0.81
C TRP A 95 -1.75 2.98 0.69
N ILE A 96 -0.72 2.31 1.18
CA ILE A 96 -0.34 2.31 2.59
C ILE A 96 1.08 2.85 2.70
N VAL A 97 1.27 3.83 3.59
CA VAL A 97 2.59 4.36 3.92
C VAL A 97 2.79 4.24 5.42
N ARG A 98 3.65 3.29 5.83
CA ARG A 98 4.15 3.23 7.20
C ARG A 98 5.15 4.35 7.40
N VAL A 99 4.94 5.20 8.41
CA VAL A 99 5.83 6.32 8.71
C VAL A 99 6.57 6.12 10.03
N ALA A 100 7.79 6.65 10.10
CA ALA A 100 8.45 6.98 11.36
C ALA A 100 9.33 8.21 11.18
N ALA A 101 9.65 8.89 12.29
CA ALA A 101 10.54 10.04 12.28
C ALA A 101 11.94 9.68 11.79
N SER A 102 12.70 10.64 11.25
CA SER A 102 14.10 10.42 10.87
C SER A 102 14.99 10.08 12.06
N SER A 103 14.58 10.44 13.27
CA SER A 103 15.22 10.08 14.54
C SER A 103 14.77 8.72 15.09
N ALA A 104 13.84 8.03 14.42
CA ALA A 104 13.37 6.73 14.87
C ALA A 104 14.51 5.72 14.88
N GLN A 105 14.65 5.00 15.99
CA GLN A 105 15.67 3.98 16.14
C GLN A 105 15.07 2.59 15.87
N ARG A 106 15.86 1.74 15.21
CA ARG A 106 15.50 0.33 15.06
C ARG A 106 15.67 -0.40 16.37
N SER A 107 14.76 -1.31 16.65
CA SER A 107 14.98 -2.33 17.66
C SER A 107 16.10 -3.26 17.18
N LEU A 108 17.19 -3.29 17.94
CA LEU A 108 18.34 -4.15 17.70
C LEU A 108 18.33 -5.27 18.73
N LEU A 109 18.35 -6.51 18.24
CA LEU A 109 18.51 -7.70 19.07
C LEU A 109 19.95 -8.19 18.93
N PRO A 110 20.80 -8.12 19.97
CA PRO A 110 22.14 -8.68 19.90
C PRO A 110 22.07 -10.20 19.72
N VAL A 111 22.92 -10.76 18.86
CA VAL A 111 23.05 -12.20 18.64
C VAL A 111 24.22 -12.71 19.49
N PRO A 112 23.96 -13.45 20.58
CA PRO A 112 25.02 -13.94 21.44
C PRO A 112 26.00 -14.83 20.67
N GLY A 113 27.29 -14.66 20.92
CA GLY A 113 28.35 -15.47 20.30
C GLY A 113 28.66 -15.13 18.83
N LEU A 114 28.02 -14.10 18.25
CA LEU A 114 28.29 -13.64 16.89
C LEU A 114 28.83 -12.20 16.92
N VAL A 115 29.90 -11.96 16.16
CA VAL A 115 30.45 -10.63 15.92
C VAL A 115 30.31 -10.26 14.45
N ALA A 116 29.91 -9.03 14.18
CA ALA A 116 29.93 -8.43 12.86
C ALA A 116 31.26 -7.73 12.65
N ARG A 117 31.75 -7.73 11.40
CA ARG A 117 32.93 -6.97 11.01
C ARG A 117 32.49 -5.75 10.22
N THR A 118 32.83 -4.57 10.72
CA THR A 118 32.49 -3.30 10.06
C THR A 118 33.30 -3.13 8.77
N ALA A 119 32.89 -2.17 7.93
CA ALA A 119 33.63 -1.85 6.70
C ALA A 119 35.07 -1.36 6.98
N THR A 120 35.32 -0.78 8.16
CA THR A 120 36.65 -0.37 8.62
C THR A 120 37.47 -1.53 9.20
N GLY A 121 36.87 -2.70 9.36
CA GLY A 121 37.53 -3.93 9.80
C GLY A 121 37.47 -4.20 11.30
N GLU A 122 36.84 -3.30 12.07
CA GLU A 122 36.58 -3.48 13.51
C GLU A 122 35.53 -4.56 13.76
N LEU A 123 35.60 -5.20 14.93
CA LEU A 123 34.63 -6.21 15.37
C LEU A 123 33.64 -5.58 16.34
N GLU A 124 32.35 -5.75 16.06
CA GLU A 124 31.24 -5.31 16.91
C GLU A 124 30.27 -6.46 17.17
N HIS A 125 29.39 -6.32 18.16
CA HIS A 125 28.34 -7.31 18.39
C HIS A 125 27.41 -7.41 17.19
N ALA A 126 27.18 -8.61 16.68
CA ALA A 126 26.20 -8.80 15.62
C ALA A 126 24.79 -8.51 16.17
N THR A 127 24.02 -7.74 15.41
CA THR A 127 22.64 -7.41 15.77
C THR A 127 21.69 -7.82 14.64
N LEU A 128 20.52 -8.31 15.02
CA LEU A 128 19.38 -8.48 14.12
C LEU A 128 18.49 -7.26 14.26
N HIS A 129 18.05 -6.74 13.12
CA HIS A 129 17.01 -5.72 13.06
C HIS A 129 15.66 -6.43 13.12
N ALA A 130 14.86 -6.10 14.13
CA ALA A 130 13.45 -6.50 14.20
C ALA A 130 12.57 -5.55 13.38
#